data_AF-A0A6G0RVB8-F1
#
_entry.id   AF-A0A6G0RVB8-F1
#
_cell.length_a   1.000
_cell.length_b   1.000
_cell.length_c   1.000
_cell.angle_alpha   90.00
_cell.angle_beta   90.00
_cell.angle_gamma   90.00
#
_symmetry.space_group_name_H-M   'P 1'
#
loop_
_entity.id
_entity.type
_entity.pdbx_description
1 polymer ?
#
loop_
_entity_poly.entity_id
_entity_poly.type
_entity_poly.pdbx_seq_one_letter_code
_entity_poly.pdbx_strand_id
1 'polypeptide(L)'
;MSGFLDALFRWQATYIPAELLPAYCVAGIGFVFVWVVSTPERNVGWQFSVEVWRVASLNGALWNDCLRHYNAVLANSEVRQLHGVAYVYALWGTFFAVPMQVLTRNEQKYGDYGRMLRHCWVAAYTTFYEYVPDLGLKTARSVNNYARATKDAAVSSRRRIGEALHLTLLICKFVTSLAFSCQWRSTLSWSTSCWVRPA
;
A
#
# COMPACT_ATOMS: atom_id res chain seq x y z
N MET A 1 -33.16 58.43 42.33
CA MET A 1 -32.36 58.52 41.08
C MET A 1 -31.11 59.38 41.24
N SER A 2 -31.10 60.40 42.11
CA SER A 2 -29.94 61.29 42.36
C SER A 2 -28.73 60.60 42.99
N GLY A 3 -28.92 59.79 44.04
CA GLY A 3 -27.78 59.16 44.75
C GLY A 3 -26.98 58.14 43.93
N PHE A 4 -27.60 57.48 42.95
CA PHE A 4 -26.91 56.55 42.05
C PHE A 4 -26.03 57.31 41.05
N LEU A 5 -26.53 58.42 40.50
CA LEU A 5 -25.75 59.28 39.61
C LEU A 5 -24.58 59.92 40.36
N ASP A 6 -24.76 60.39 41.59
CA ASP A 6 -23.66 60.96 42.40
C ASP A 6 -22.60 59.93 42.78
N ALA A 7 -23.00 58.67 42.99
CA ALA A 7 -22.06 57.57 43.22
C ALA A 7 -21.29 57.23 41.94
N LEU A 8 -21.98 57.22 40.79
CA LEU A 8 -21.41 56.92 39.48
C LEU A 8 -20.46 58.04 39.03
N PHE A 9 -20.80 59.32 39.25
CA PHE A 9 -19.91 60.45 39.00
C PHE A 9 -18.68 60.45 39.90
N ARG A 10 -18.83 60.14 41.19
CA ARG A 10 -17.66 59.98 42.09
C ARG A 10 -16.76 58.83 41.67
N TRP A 11 -17.37 57.70 41.28
CA TRP A 11 -16.63 56.54 40.78
C TRP A 11 -15.90 56.89 39.48
N GLN A 12 -16.58 57.52 38.52
CA GLN A 12 -16.00 57.98 37.26
C GLN A 12 -14.87 59.00 37.47
N ALA A 13 -15.01 59.95 38.40
CA ALA A 13 -13.96 60.91 38.72
C ALA A 13 -12.73 60.26 39.40
N THR A 14 -12.92 59.13 40.10
CA THR A 14 -11.85 58.41 40.79
C THR A 14 -11.07 57.49 39.84
N TYR A 15 -11.75 56.86 38.88
CA TYR A 15 -11.14 55.86 37.98
C TYR A 15 -10.86 56.36 36.55
N ILE A 16 -11.47 57.47 36.14
CA ILE A 16 -11.29 58.09 34.81
C ILE A 16 -10.91 59.56 35.04
N PRO A 17 -9.66 59.84 35.46
CA PRO A 17 -9.18 61.22 35.60
C PRO A 17 -9.28 61.94 34.25
N ALA A 18 -9.78 63.17 34.27
CA ALA A 18 -10.04 63.97 33.06
C ALA A 18 -8.78 64.18 32.19
N GLU A 19 -7.59 64.11 32.80
CA GLU A 19 -6.30 64.23 32.13
C GLU A 19 -5.97 63.03 31.22
N LEU A 20 -6.51 61.84 31.49
CA LEU A 20 -6.34 60.64 30.64
C LEU A 20 -7.44 60.47 29.59
N LEU A 21 -8.46 61.34 29.58
CA LEU A 21 -9.56 61.30 28.61
C LEU A 21 -9.07 61.34 27.15
N PRO A 22 -8.07 62.17 26.78
CA PRO A 22 -7.49 62.13 25.43
C PRO A 22 -6.84 60.78 25.09
N ALA A 23 -6.16 60.15 26.06
CA ALA A 23 -5.51 58.87 25.87
C ALA A 23 -6.53 57.73 25.67
N TYR A 24 -7.64 57.75 26.41
CA TYR A 24 -8.74 56.81 26.21
C TYR A 24 -9.42 57.00 24.85
N CYS A 25 -9.61 58.23 24.39
CA CYS A 25 -10.14 58.51 23.05
C CYS A 25 -9.22 57.96 21.96
N VAL A 26 -7.90 58.16 22.07
CA VAL A 26 -6.92 57.65 21.10
C VAL A 26 -6.85 56.12 21.12
N ALA A 27 -6.84 55.51 22.31
CA ALA A 27 -6.88 54.05 22.45
C ALA A 27 -8.18 53.45 21.90
N GLY A 28 -9.32 54.12 22.13
CA GLY A 28 -10.63 53.74 21.59
C GLY A 28 -10.66 53.81 20.07
N ILE A 29 -10.17 54.90 19.46
CA ILE A 29 -10.06 55.04 18.01
C ILE A 29 -9.12 53.97 17.43
N GLY A 30 -7.98 53.72 18.08
CA GLY A 30 -7.05 52.66 17.69
C GLY A 30 -7.68 51.27 17.74
N PHE A 31 -8.44 50.96 18.79
CA PHE A 31 -9.15 49.68 18.92
C PHE A 31 -10.24 49.53 17.86
N VAL A 32 -11.03 50.57 17.61
CA VAL A 32 -12.04 50.58 16.55
C VAL A 32 -11.37 50.39 15.19
N PHE A 33 -10.24 51.06 14.93
CA PHE A 33 -9.49 50.90 13.69
C PHE A 33 -8.97 49.47 13.51
N VAL A 34 -8.31 48.90 14.53
CA VAL A 34 -7.86 47.50 14.52
C VAL A 34 -9.04 46.54 14.33
N TRP A 35 -10.17 46.79 14.99
CA TRP A 35 -11.37 45.99 14.83
C TRP A 35 -11.90 46.05 13.40
N VAL A 36 -12.01 47.24 12.81
CA VAL A 36 -12.47 47.43 11.43
C VAL A 36 -11.53 46.75 10.44
N VAL A 37 -10.21 46.90 10.59
CA VAL A 37 -9.20 46.29 9.72
C VAL A 37 -9.19 44.76 9.83
N SER A 38 -9.35 44.20 11.04
CA SER A 38 -9.37 42.74 11.26
C SER A 38 -10.73 42.09 11.00
N THR A 39 -11.82 42.85 10.88
CA THR A 39 -13.17 42.32 10.57
C THR A 39 -13.24 41.56 9.25
N PRO A 40 -12.74 42.08 8.10
CA PRO A 40 -12.76 41.32 6.85
C PRO A 40 -11.96 40.02 6.95
N GLU A 41 -10.79 40.04 7.60
CA GLU A 41 -9.95 38.84 7.79
C GLU A 41 -10.66 37.79 8.65
N ARG A 42 -11.28 38.20 9.76
CA ARG A 42 -12.06 37.30 10.62
C ARG A 42 -13.28 36.74 9.88
N ASN A 43 -13.93 37.54 9.04
CA ASN A 43 -15.06 37.07 8.25
C ASN A 43 -14.61 36.03 7.20
N VAL A 44 -13.50 36.28 6.50
CA VAL A 44 -12.90 35.29 5.58
C VAL A 44 -12.49 34.03 6.32
N GLY A 45 -11.84 34.16 7.47
CA GLY A 45 -11.45 33.03 8.32
C GLY A 45 -12.64 32.21 8.79
N TRP A 46 -13.75 32.86 9.14
CA TRP A 46 -14.99 32.18 9.53
C TRP A 46 -15.63 31.44 8.35
N GLN A 47 -15.72 32.09 7.19
CA GLN A 47 -16.24 31.46 5.97
C GLN A 47 -15.40 30.24 5.57
N PHE A 48 -14.08 30.37 5.60
CA PHE A 48 -13.17 29.26 5.35
C PHE A 48 -13.39 28.12 6.37
N SER A 49 -13.51 28.45 7.66
CA SER A 49 -13.74 27.46 8.72
C SER A 49 -15.07 26.72 8.53
N VAL A 50 -16.14 27.44 8.16
CA VAL A 50 -17.45 26.85 7.85
C VAL A 50 -17.36 25.91 6.66
N GLU A 51 -16.64 26.29 5.60
CA GLU A 51 -16.47 25.44 4.42
C GLU A 51 -15.63 24.19 4.72
N VAL A 52 -14.54 24.34 5.49
CA VAL A 52 -13.75 23.20 5.98
C VAL A 52 -14.61 22.28 6.84
N TRP A 53 -15.43 22.83 7.73
CA TRP A 53 -16.35 22.06 8.56
C TRP A 53 -17.41 21.35 7.71
N ARG A 54 -17.93 21.99 6.67
CA ARG A 54 -18.86 21.39 5.72
C ARG A 54 -18.24 20.18 5.02
N VAL A 55 -17.01 20.30 4.54
CA VAL A 55 -16.30 19.18 3.91
C VAL A 55 -15.99 18.08 4.93
N ALA A 56 -15.53 18.41 6.13
CA ALA A 56 -15.25 17.44 7.19
C ALA A 56 -16.52 16.66 7.60
N SER A 57 -17.64 17.35 7.77
CA SER A 57 -18.93 16.75 8.10
C SER A 57 -19.49 15.89 6.97
N LEU A 58 -19.36 16.29 5.71
CA LEU A 58 -19.71 15.46 4.55
C LEU A 58 -18.86 14.19 4.48
N ASN A 59 -17.55 14.30 4.73
CA ASN A 59 -16.67 13.13 4.80
C ASN A 59 -17.06 12.20 5.96
N GLY A 60 -17.30 12.75 7.15
CA GLY A 60 -17.75 11.98 8.31
C GLY A 60 -19.08 11.27 8.05
N ALA A 61 -20.03 11.94 7.41
CA ALA A 61 -21.31 11.37 7.04
C ALA A 61 -21.15 10.23 6.02
N LEU A 62 -20.28 10.40 5.02
CA LEU A 62 -19.98 9.36 4.03
C LEU A 62 -19.39 8.12 4.70
N TRP A 63 -18.40 8.30 5.58
CA TRP A 63 -17.78 7.19 6.31
C TRP A 63 -18.80 6.43 7.16
N ASN A 64 -19.69 7.15 7.86
CA ASN A 64 -20.74 6.53 8.65
C ASN A 64 -21.75 5.76 7.77
N ASP A 65 -22.17 6.34 6.64
CA ASP A 65 -23.08 5.69 5.68
C ASP A 65 -22.43 4.42 5.09
N CYS A 66 -21.15 4.47 4.75
CA CYS A 66 -20.36 3.32 4.30
C CYS A 66 -20.23 2.24 5.39
N LEU A 67 -19.89 2.61 6.63
CA LEU A 67 -19.76 1.67 7.75
C LEU A 67 -21.06 0.92 8.02
N ARG A 68 -22.21 1.59 7.92
CA ARG A 68 -23.52 0.93 8.05
C ARG A 68 -23.73 -0.12 6.96
N HIS A 69 -23.39 0.20 5.71
CA HIS A 69 -23.51 -0.75 4.61
C HIS A 69 -22.51 -1.91 4.75
N TYR A 70 -21.27 -1.65 5.19
CA TYR A 70 -20.31 -2.71 5.49
C TYR A 70 -20.80 -3.65 6.59
N ASN A 71 -21.33 -3.11 7.68
CA ASN A 71 -21.89 -3.92 8.76
C ASN A 71 -23.07 -4.77 8.24
N ALA A 72 -23.91 -4.23 7.36
CA ALA A 72 -24.99 -5.00 6.74
C ALA A 72 -24.47 -6.14 5.83
N VAL A 73 -23.41 -5.89 5.05
CA VAL A 73 -22.76 -6.92 4.21
C VAL A 73 -22.10 -8.00 5.07
N LEU A 74 -21.37 -7.62 6.12
CA LEU A 74 -20.71 -8.55 7.03
C LEU A 74 -21.72 -9.39 7.85
N ALA A 75 -22.88 -8.82 8.17
CA ALA A 75 -23.95 -9.53 8.85
C ALA A 75 -24.72 -10.49 7.92
N ASN A 76 -24.53 -10.41 6.60
CA ASN A 76 -25.24 -11.26 5.65
C ASN A 76 -24.72 -12.71 5.71
N SER A 77 -25.65 -13.65 5.90
CA SER A 77 -25.35 -15.08 5.99
C SER A 77 -24.75 -15.66 4.72
N GLU A 78 -25.12 -15.15 3.54
CA GLU A 78 -24.56 -15.60 2.26
C GLU A 78 -23.07 -15.27 2.17
N VAL A 79 -22.71 -14.03 2.50
CA VAL A 79 -21.30 -13.58 2.53
C VAL A 79 -20.50 -14.37 3.56
N ARG A 80 -21.11 -14.67 4.70
CA ARG A 80 -20.49 -15.49 5.76
C ARG A 80 -20.34 -16.96 5.38
N GLN A 81 -21.12 -17.46 4.43
CA GLN A 81 -20.98 -18.81 3.87
C GLN A 81 -19.85 -18.91 2.84
N LEU A 82 -19.38 -17.79 2.26
CA LEU A 82 -18.15 -17.83 1.47
C LEU A 82 -16.97 -18.19 2.39
N HIS A 83 -16.18 -19.17 1.98
CA HIS A 83 -14.99 -19.61 2.70
C HIS A 83 -13.71 -19.33 1.92
N GLY A 84 -12.63 -19.05 2.65
CA GLY A 84 -11.28 -18.92 2.11
C GLY A 84 -11.10 -17.72 1.18
N VAL A 85 -10.48 -17.96 0.02
CA VAL A 85 -10.08 -16.89 -0.92
C VAL A 85 -11.30 -16.20 -1.54
N ALA A 86 -12.42 -16.91 -1.72
CA ALA A 86 -13.63 -16.34 -2.29
C ALA A 86 -14.26 -15.29 -1.37
N TYR A 87 -14.21 -15.51 -0.04
CA TYR A 87 -14.64 -14.52 0.95
C TYR A 87 -13.77 -13.27 0.93
N VAL A 88 -12.45 -13.44 0.86
CA VAL A 88 -11.50 -12.32 0.80
C VAL A 88 -11.72 -11.50 -0.46
N TYR A 89 -11.92 -12.15 -1.61
CA TYR A 89 -12.18 -11.46 -2.88
C TYR A 89 -13.53 -10.73 -2.88
N ALA A 90 -14.57 -11.35 -2.31
CA ALA A 90 -15.87 -10.72 -2.14
C ALA A 90 -15.77 -9.48 -1.23
N LEU A 91 -15.12 -9.58 -0.07
CA LEU A 91 -14.86 -8.44 0.82
C LEU A 91 -14.08 -7.33 0.12
N TRP A 92 -13.04 -7.69 -0.63
CA TRP A 92 -12.21 -6.75 -1.37
C TRP A 92 -13.03 -6.01 -2.43
N GLY A 93 -13.90 -6.70 -3.16
CA GLY A 93 -14.83 -6.07 -4.11
C GLY A 93 -15.86 -5.17 -3.40
N THR A 94 -16.35 -5.61 -2.24
CA THR A 94 -17.32 -4.86 -1.45
C THR A 94 -16.73 -3.54 -0.92
N PHE A 95 -15.44 -3.54 -0.59
CA PHE A 95 -14.69 -2.35 -0.16
C PHE A 95 -14.74 -1.21 -1.20
N PHE A 96 -14.73 -1.54 -2.49
CA PHE A 96 -14.86 -0.54 -3.54
C PHE A 96 -16.33 -0.28 -3.91
N ALA A 97 -17.17 -1.32 -3.89
CA ALA A 97 -18.57 -1.21 -4.29
C ALA A 97 -19.41 -0.36 -3.33
N VAL A 98 -19.19 -0.47 -2.02
CA VAL A 98 -19.99 0.23 -1.00
C VAL A 98 -19.87 1.76 -1.12
N PRO A 99 -18.66 2.37 -1.17
CA PRO A 99 -18.53 3.81 -1.36
C PRO A 99 -19.17 4.29 -2.65
N MET A 100 -18.99 3.56 -3.76
CA MET A 100 -19.61 3.91 -5.04
C MET A 100 -21.15 3.87 -4.98
N GLN A 101 -21.73 2.86 -4.30
CA GLN A 101 -23.18 2.75 -4.13
C GLN A 101 -23.73 3.84 -3.21
N VAL A 102 -23.07 4.14 -2.08
CA VAL A 102 -23.47 5.20 -1.15
C VAL A 102 -23.44 6.55 -1.84
N LEU A 103 -22.40 6.83 -2.65
CA LEU A 103 -22.30 8.08 -3.42
C LEU A 103 -23.36 8.19 -4.51
N THR A 104 -23.71 7.08 -5.16
CA THR A 104 -24.76 7.06 -6.20
C THR A 104 -26.14 7.24 -5.59
N ARG A 105 -26.44 6.55 -4.49
CA ARG A 105 -27.75 6.61 -3.82
C ARG A 105 -28.01 7.96 -3.16
N ASN A 106 -26.95 8.62 -2.70
CA ASN A 106 -27.02 9.91 -2.02
C ASN A 106 -26.51 11.06 -2.91
N GLU A 107 -26.70 10.97 -4.24
CA GLU A 107 -26.26 12.02 -5.16
C GLU A 107 -26.83 13.39 -4.80
N GLN A 108 -28.08 13.46 -4.32
CA GLN A 108 -28.70 14.70 -3.87
C GLN A 108 -28.03 15.32 -2.62
N LYS A 109 -27.43 14.49 -1.75
CA LYS A 109 -26.76 14.92 -0.51
C LYS A 109 -25.33 15.36 -0.74
N TYR A 110 -24.61 14.67 -1.64
CA TYR A 110 -23.20 14.92 -1.90
C TYR A 110 -22.93 15.76 -3.15
N GLY A 111 -23.91 15.89 -4.06
CA GLY A 111 -23.85 16.74 -5.25
C GLY A 111 -22.59 16.53 -6.08
N ASP A 112 -21.99 17.62 -6.55
CA ASP A 112 -20.76 17.62 -7.35
C ASP A 112 -19.56 16.97 -6.63
N TYR A 113 -19.45 17.20 -5.32
CA TYR A 113 -18.41 16.59 -4.50
C TYR A 113 -18.51 15.06 -4.54
N GLY A 114 -19.73 14.53 -4.42
CA GLY A 114 -19.98 13.09 -4.50
C GLY A 114 -19.67 12.50 -5.88
N ARG A 115 -19.96 13.24 -6.95
CA ARG A 115 -19.62 12.82 -8.32
C ARG A 115 -18.12 12.72 -8.53
N MET A 116 -17.37 13.73 -8.12
CA MET A 116 -15.90 13.72 -8.22
C MET A 116 -15.30 12.57 -7.39
N LEU A 117 -15.78 12.39 -6.16
CA LEU A 117 -15.31 11.31 -5.29
C LEU A 117 -15.64 9.93 -5.86
N ARG A 118 -16.80 9.77 -6.52
CA ARG A 118 -17.17 8.54 -7.23
C ARG A 118 -16.20 8.23 -8.36
N HIS A 119 -15.82 9.21 -9.18
CA HIS A 119 -14.82 8.99 -10.23
C HIS A 119 -13.46 8.56 -9.65
N CYS A 120 -13.05 9.15 -8.51
CA CYS A 120 -11.85 8.73 -7.80
C CYS A 120 -11.94 7.27 -7.33
N TRP A 121 -13.08 6.87 -6.77
CA TRP A 121 -13.33 5.47 -6.37
C TRP A 121 -13.37 4.50 -7.55
N VAL A 122 -13.93 4.89 -8.70
CA VAL A 122 -13.89 4.08 -9.93
C VAL A 122 -12.44 3.89 -10.40
N ALA A 123 -11.62 4.95 -10.39
CA ALA A 123 -10.21 4.86 -10.74
C ALA A 123 -9.41 3.99 -9.75
N ALA A 124 -9.73 4.06 -8.46
CA ALA A 124 -9.14 3.19 -7.45
C ALA A 124 -9.56 1.73 -7.67
N TYR A 125 -10.83 1.47 -8.01
CA TYR A 125 -11.33 0.13 -8.33
C TYR A 125 -10.61 -0.47 -9.53
N THR A 126 -10.49 0.25 -10.65
CA THR A 126 -9.78 -0.26 -11.84
C THR A 126 -8.31 -0.53 -11.56
N THR A 127 -7.66 0.32 -10.75
CA THR A 127 -6.24 0.16 -10.41
C THR A 127 -6.01 -0.99 -9.42
N PHE A 128 -6.78 -1.06 -8.33
CA PHE A 128 -6.50 -2.00 -7.23
C PHE A 128 -7.28 -3.31 -7.28
N TYR A 129 -8.45 -3.32 -7.92
CA TYR A 129 -9.27 -4.52 -8.03
C TYR A 129 -9.12 -5.22 -9.38
N GLU A 130 -9.02 -4.49 -10.50
CA GLU A 130 -8.87 -5.14 -11.82
C GLU A 130 -7.40 -5.40 -12.16
N TYR A 131 -6.54 -4.38 -12.00
CA TYR A 131 -5.16 -4.48 -12.47
C TYR A 131 -4.25 -5.30 -11.54
N VAL A 132 -4.31 -5.10 -10.21
CA VAL A 132 -3.43 -5.80 -9.25
C VAL A 132 -3.61 -7.32 -9.28
N PRO A 133 -4.83 -7.89 -9.25
CA PRO A 133 -4.99 -9.35 -9.29
C PRO A 133 -4.55 -9.95 -10.62
N ASP A 134 -4.86 -9.30 -11.74
CA ASP A 134 -4.41 -9.74 -13.07
C ASP A 134 -2.88 -9.71 -13.19
N LEU A 135 -2.24 -8.65 -12.70
CA LEU A 135 -0.79 -8.56 -12.65
C LEU A 135 -0.19 -9.64 -11.74
N GLY A 136 -0.81 -9.90 -10.59
CA GLY A 136 -0.42 -10.98 -9.67
C GLY A 136 -0.50 -12.34 -10.33
N LEU A 137 -1.59 -12.64 -11.05
CA LEU A 137 -1.77 -13.88 -11.79
C LEU A 137 -0.75 -14.04 -12.92
N LYS A 138 -0.49 -12.98 -13.69
CA LYS A 138 0.54 -12.97 -14.74
C LYS A 138 1.93 -13.20 -14.17
N THR A 139 2.24 -12.56 -13.05
CA THR A 139 3.52 -12.72 -12.35
C THR A 139 3.68 -14.15 -11.82
N ALA A 140 2.66 -14.70 -11.18
CA ALA A 140 2.67 -16.08 -10.69
C ALA A 140 2.85 -17.09 -11.83
N ARG A 141 2.17 -16.89 -12.96
CA ARG A 141 2.32 -17.74 -14.15
C ARG A 141 3.72 -17.65 -14.74
N SER A 142 4.28 -16.45 -14.81
CA SER A 142 5.66 -16.22 -15.24
C SER A 142 6.66 -16.95 -14.34
N VAL A 143 6.55 -16.79 -13.02
CA VAL A 143 7.40 -17.46 -12.03
C VAL A 143 7.30 -18.99 -12.16
N ASN A 144 6.10 -19.54 -12.34
CA ASN A 144 5.91 -20.97 -12.53
C ASN A 144 6.58 -21.48 -13.83
N ASN A 145 6.51 -20.70 -14.91
CA ASN A 145 7.18 -21.03 -16.16
C ASN A 145 8.70 -21.00 -16.01
N TYR A 146 9.25 -20.00 -15.32
CA TYR A 146 10.67 -19.95 -14.99
C TYR A 146 11.09 -21.15 -14.14
N ALA A 147 10.34 -21.48 -13.08
CA ALA A 147 10.65 -22.62 -12.22
C ALA A 147 10.63 -23.95 -12.99
N ARG A 148 9.70 -24.13 -13.93
CA ARG A 148 9.67 -25.29 -14.83
C ARG A 148 10.89 -25.32 -15.75
N ALA A 149 11.21 -24.21 -16.40
CA ALA A 149 12.38 -24.12 -17.27
C ALA A 149 13.69 -24.44 -16.52
N THR A 150 13.84 -23.97 -15.27
CA THR A 150 14.99 -24.31 -14.43
C THR A 150 15.04 -25.80 -14.09
N LYS A 151 13.89 -26.41 -13.76
CA LYS A 151 13.83 -27.87 -13.54
C LYS A 151 14.22 -28.66 -14.78
N ASP A 152 13.69 -28.29 -15.94
CA ASP A 152 13.97 -28.98 -17.20
C ASP A 152 15.46 -28.86 -17.59
N ALA A 153 16.05 -27.67 -17.39
CA ALA A 153 17.48 -27.45 -17.58
C ALA A 153 18.33 -28.29 -16.60
N ALA A 154 17.93 -28.41 -15.34
CA ALA A 154 18.62 -29.23 -14.34
C ALA A 154 18.58 -30.73 -14.68
N VAL A 155 17.41 -31.23 -15.12
CA VAL A 155 17.25 -32.63 -15.57
C VAL A 155 18.10 -32.90 -16.80
N SER A 156 18.09 -31.99 -17.78
CA SER A 156 18.91 -32.07 -19.00
C SER A 156 20.42 -32.09 -18.67
N SER A 157 20.87 -31.19 -17.78
CA SER A 157 22.27 -31.14 -17.33
C SER A 157 22.67 -32.44 -16.62
N ARG A 158 21.82 -32.97 -15.73
CA ARG A 158 22.08 -34.22 -15.01
C ARG A 158 22.21 -35.42 -15.96
N ARG A 159 21.39 -35.47 -17.01
CA ARG A 159 21.50 -36.50 -18.05
C ARG A 159 22.82 -36.41 -18.81
N ARG A 160 23.23 -35.21 -19.21
CA ARG A 160 24.53 -34.98 -19.89
C ARG A 160 25.71 -35.36 -19.01
N ILE A 161 25.67 -35.03 -17.71
CA ILE A 161 26.71 -35.43 -16.75
C ILE A 161 26.73 -36.95 -16.59
N GLY A 162 25.57 -37.61 -16.54
CA GLY A 162 25.49 -39.07 -16.47
C GLY A 162 26.10 -39.76 -17.71
N GLU A 163 25.79 -39.27 -18.90
CA GLU A 163 26.36 -39.76 -20.16
C GLU A 163 27.88 -39.54 -20.23
N ALA A 164 28.36 -38.36 -19.80
CA ALA A 164 29.79 -38.06 -19.72
C ALA A 164 30.51 -38.97 -18.73
N LEU A 165 29.96 -39.16 -17.52
CA LEU A 165 30.52 -40.08 -16.51
C LEU A 165 30.58 -41.52 -17.03
N HIS A 166 29.53 -41.97 -17.73
CA HIS A 166 29.52 -43.31 -18.31
C HIS A 166 30.63 -43.48 -19.35
N LEU A 167 30.81 -42.50 -20.25
CA LEU A 167 31.91 -42.48 -21.22
C LEU A 167 33.28 -42.47 -20.52
N THR A 168 33.47 -41.63 -19.51
CA THR A 168 34.72 -41.57 -18.74
C THR A 168 35.04 -42.89 -18.05
N LEU A 169 34.04 -43.55 -17.43
CA LEU A 169 34.21 -44.86 -16.80
C LEU A 169 34.56 -45.95 -17.81
N LEU A 170 33.98 -45.92 -19.01
CA LEU A 170 34.32 -46.83 -20.10
C LEU A 170 35.78 -46.64 -20.54
N ILE A 171 36.23 -45.40 -20.75
CA ILE A 171 37.62 -45.10 -21.12
C ILE A 171 38.59 -45.57 -20.02
N CYS A 172 38.28 -45.29 -18.75
CA CYS A 172 39.09 -45.75 -17.62
C CYS A 172 39.21 -47.27 -17.60
N LYS A 173 38.10 -48.01 -17.78
CA LYS A 173 38.14 -49.49 -17.89
C LYS A 173 39.03 -49.95 -19.03
N PHE A 174 38.93 -49.33 -20.19
CA PHE A 174 39.73 -49.67 -21.36
C PHE A 174 41.23 -49.45 -21.12
N VAL A 175 41.60 -48.30 -20.54
CA VAL A 175 43.00 -47.98 -20.17
C VAL A 175 43.54 -48.96 -19.13
N THR A 176 42.78 -49.28 -18.09
CA THR A 176 43.21 -50.25 -17.07
C THR A 176 43.39 -51.65 -17.66
N SER A 177 42.51 -52.07 -18.58
CA SER A 177 42.64 -53.34 -19.31
C SER A 177 43.88 -53.39 -20.20
N LEU A 178 44.18 -52.29 -20.91
CA LEU A 178 45.40 -52.15 -21.70
C LEU A 178 46.65 -52.17 -20.82
N ALA A 179 46.66 -51.43 -19.71
CA ALA A 179 47.78 -51.41 -18.77
C ALA A 179 48.04 -52.79 -18.17
N PHE A 180 47.00 -53.51 -17.77
CA PHE A 180 47.10 -54.89 -17.29
C PHE A 180 47.67 -55.84 -18.36
N SER A 181 47.21 -55.70 -19.61
CA SER A 181 47.69 -56.52 -20.73
C SER A 181 49.16 -56.22 -21.08
N CYS A 182 49.56 -54.94 -21.05
CA CYS A 182 50.95 -54.52 -21.23
C CYS A 182 51.85 -55.02 -20.10
N GLN A 183 51.40 -54.90 -18.84
CA GLN A 183 52.11 -55.43 -17.67
C GLN A 183 52.28 -56.94 -17.80
N TRP A 184 51.22 -57.69 -18.07
CA TRP A 184 51.25 -59.14 -18.27
C TRP A 184 52.20 -59.57 -19.39
N ARG A 185 52.17 -58.86 -20.53
CA ARG A 185 53.09 -59.10 -21.65
C ARG A 185 54.53 -58.78 -21.26
N SER A 186 54.78 -57.75 -20.45
CA SER A 186 56.11 -57.41 -19.94
C SER A 186 56.63 -58.44 -18.95
N THR A 187 55.80 -59.00 -18.06
CA THR A 187 56.18 -60.09 -17.14
C THR A 187 56.42 -61.40 -17.88
N LEU A 188 55.65 -61.72 -18.92
CA LEU A 188 55.93 -62.86 -19.80
C LEU A 188 57.23 -62.67 -20.58
N SER A 189 57.48 -61.47 -21.10
CA SER A 189 58.74 -61.11 -21.75
C SER A 189 59.94 -61.28 -20.81
N TRP A 190 59.86 -60.74 -19.58
CA TRP A 190 60.87 -60.91 -18.54
C TRP A 190 61.08 -62.39 -18.17
N SER A 191 59.99 -63.16 -18.02
CA SER A 191 60.06 -64.60 -17.81
C SER A 191 60.81 -65.29 -18.94
N THR A 192 60.45 -65.03 -20.21
CA THR A 192 61.16 -65.61 -21.36
C THR A 192 62.62 -65.17 -21.47
N SER A 193 62.94 -63.93 -21.09
CA SER A 193 64.32 -63.44 -21.07
C SER A 193 65.15 -64.03 -19.91
N CYS A 194 64.55 -64.36 -18.77
CA CYS A 194 65.23 -65.08 -17.68
C CYS A 194 65.56 -66.55 -18.05
N TRP A 195 64.81 -67.16 -18.98
CA TRP A 195 65.13 -68.48 -19.54
C TRP A 195 66.16 -68.46 -20.67
N VAL A 196 66.52 -67.27 -21.19
CA VAL A 196 67.54 -67.07 -22.21
C VAL A 196 68.70 -66.26 -21.60
N ARG A 197 69.36 -66.83 -20.59
CA ARG A 197 70.78 -66.51 -20.33
C ARG A 197 71.62 -67.58 -21.01
N PRO A 198 72.49 -67.23 -21.97
CA PRO A 198 73.45 -68.17 -22.51
C PRO A 198 74.63 -68.37 -21.56
N ALA A 199 75.00 -69.64 -21.40
CA ALA A 199 76.21 -70.21 -20.79
C ALA A 199 76.48 -69.92 -19.30
#